data_AF-A0A0P7B938-F1
#
_entry.id   AF-A0A0P7B938-F1
#
_cell.length_a   1.000
_cell.length_b   1.000
_cell.length_c   1.000
_cell.angle_alpha   90.00
_cell.angle_beta   90.00
_cell.angle_gamma   90.00
#
_symmetry.space_group_name_H-M   'P 1'
#
loop_
_entity.id
_entity.type
_entity.pdbx_description
1 polymer ?
#
loop_
_entity_poly.entity_id
_entity_poly.type
_entity_poly.pdbx_seq_one_letter_code
_entity_poly.pdbx_strand_id
1 'polypeptide(L)'
;MFSWPWTAKQEIYEDQVAQQPHQRSMEQILQVPRNAIRKATCPDLDRAALDQTIFISFSSNITVRSLDTVEWTAHLNVNAMDLTCLMKEGFHWTEANVKELEGYFTVGRDSLSITAQDNGWNHSRTYFLTDLATVPQWTATLEVFAREIQVLSEFRIRHLSIYIIRQVLAKDSKGQWVYFFDAFEPGVNFNAIYDDTPLEGWWPSWSKNG
;
A
#
# COMPACT_ATOMS: atom_id res chain seq x y z
N MET A 1 57.12 25.71 -26.01
CA MET A 1 58.38 25.04 -26.39
C MET A 1 58.47 23.80 -25.53
N PHE A 2 58.29 22.57 -25.98
CA PHE A 2 58.78 21.92 -27.19
C PHE A 2 57.75 20.93 -27.75
N SER A 3 57.94 20.59 -29.02
CA SER A 3 57.12 19.70 -29.83
C SER A 3 57.89 18.44 -30.24
N TRP A 4 57.12 17.36 -30.52
CA TRP A 4 57.43 16.17 -31.35
C TRP A 4 58.36 15.08 -30.77
N PRO A 5 58.39 13.84 -31.34
CA PRO A 5 57.55 13.26 -32.40
C PRO A 5 57.02 11.82 -32.13
N TRP A 6 56.11 11.40 -33.02
CA TRP A 6 55.77 10.02 -33.35
C TRP A 6 56.90 9.31 -34.11
N THR A 7 57.10 8.00 -33.93
CA THR A 7 57.22 7.03 -35.05
C THR A 7 57.16 5.58 -34.57
N ALA A 8 56.47 4.79 -35.40
CA ALA A 8 56.13 3.39 -35.25
C ALA A 8 57.29 2.43 -35.50
N LYS A 9 57.16 1.20 -34.96
CA LYS A 9 57.60 -0.04 -35.61
C LYS A 9 56.55 -1.15 -35.38
N GLN A 10 55.80 -1.43 -36.44
CA GLN A 10 55.40 -2.77 -36.94
C GLN A 10 56.60 -3.73 -36.94
N GLU A 11 56.57 -5.06 -36.91
CA GLU A 11 55.61 -6.18 -36.96
C GLU A 11 56.05 -7.17 -35.83
N ILE A 12 55.36 -8.23 -35.38
CA ILE A 12 54.93 -9.46 -36.06
C ILE A 12 54.10 -10.23 -35.02
N TYR A 13 52.83 -10.51 -35.31
CA TYR A 13 52.18 -11.84 -35.18
C TYR A 13 50.69 -11.68 -35.53
N GLU A 14 50.42 -11.60 -36.83
CA GLU A 14 49.19 -12.21 -37.36
C GLU A 14 49.43 -13.71 -37.34
N ASP A 15 48.65 -14.46 -36.58
CA ASP A 15 47.92 -15.59 -37.16
C ASP A 15 46.93 -16.20 -36.15
N GLN A 16 45.77 -16.58 -36.68
CA GLN A 16 44.72 -17.40 -36.05
C GLN A 16 43.70 -16.71 -35.13
N VAL A 17 42.75 -15.97 -35.71
CA VAL A 17 41.36 -16.01 -35.20
C VAL A 17 40.38 -16.03 -36.38
N ALA A 18 40.16 -17.22 -36.92
CA ALA A 18 38.94 -17.55 -37.65
C ALA A 18 38.49 -18.93 -37.18
N GLN A 19 37.56 -18.96 -36.22
CA GLN A 19 36.53 -20.00 -36.03
C GLN A 19 35.72 -19.71 -34.75
N GLN A 20 34.51 -19.17 -34.93
CA GLN A 20 33.40 -19.41 -34.00
C GLN A 20 32.92 -20.86 -34.18
N PRO A 21 32.40 -21.55 -33.13
CA PRO A 21 30.98 -21.40 -32.85
C PRO A 21 30.52 -21.60 -31.37
N HIS A 22 29.27 -21.21 -31.14
CA HIS A 22 28.34 -21.62 -30.08
C HIS A 22 28.38 -20.97 -28.68
N GLN A 23 27.35 -20.15 -28.46
CA GLN A 23 26.42 -20.19 -27.31
C GLN A 23 26.99 -20.72 -25.99
N ARG A 24 27.44 -19.82 -25.11
CA ARG A 24 27.43 -20.08 -23.66
C ARG A 24 26.13 -19.55 -23.07
N SER A 25 25.30 -20.50 -22.62
CA SER A 25 24.09 -20.29 -21.82
C SER A 25 24.40 -19.47 -20.56
N MET A 26 23.45 -18.61 -20.20
CA MET A 26 23.44 -17.74 -19.03
C MET A 26 23.22 -18.49 -17.69
N GLU A 27 23.34 -19.82 -17.67
CA GLU A 27 22.97 -20.67 -16.52
C GLU A 27 24.12 -21.07 -15.59
N GLN A 28 25.36 -20.59 -15.81
CA GLN A 28 26.51 -21.01 -14.99
C GLN A 28 26.91 -20.05 -13.85
N ILE A 29 26.10 -19.04 -13.50
CA ILE A 29 26.35 -18.15 -12.33
C ILE A 29 25.42 -18.44 -11.14
N LEU A 30 24.55 -19.45 -11.20
CA LEU A 30 23.67 -19.82 -10.08
C LEU A 30 23.99 -21.22 -9.54
N GLN A 31 25.11 -21.33 -8.82
CA GLN A 31 25.27 -22.39 -7.82
C GLN A 31 25.70 -21.79 -6.48
N VAL A 32 24.74 -21.18 -5.80
CA VAL A 32 24.81 -20.94 -4.35
C VAL A 32 24.19 -22.15 -3.65
N PRO A 33 24.84 -22.76 -2.64
CA PRO A 33 24.31 -23.92 -1.94
C PRO A 33 22.94 -23.62 -1.30
N ARG A 34 21.94 -24.44 -1.61
CA ARG A 34 20.53 -24.29 -1.19
C ARG A 34 20.23 -24.48 0.30
N ASN A 35 21.25 -24.62 1.16
CA ASN A 35 21.05 -24.99 2.56
C ASN A 35 21.73 -24.00 3.51
N ALA A 36 21.21 -22.78 3.64
CA ALA A 36 21.37 -21.92 4.82
C ALA A 36 20.53 -20.63 4.72
N ILE A 37 19.23 -20.72 4.49
CA ILE A 37 18.30 -19.66 4.91
C ILE A 37 17.13 -20.36 5.59
N ARG A 38 17.27 -20.63 6.90
CA ARG A 38 16.09 -20.80 7.74
C ARG A 38 15.38 -19.45 7.72
N LYS A 39 14.37 -19.31 6.85
CA LYS A 39 13.32 -18.31 7.04
C LYS A 39 12.82 -18.53 8.47
N ALA A 40 13.00 -17.53 9.33
CA ALA A 40 12.09 -17.35 10.44
C ALA A 40 10.76 -17.03 9.77
N THR A 41 9.98 -18.06 9.47
CA THR A 41 8.56 -17.90 9.18
C THR A 41 7.97 -17.26 10.42
N CYS A 42 7.50 -16.02 10.27
CA CYS A 42 6.52 -15.47 11.21
C CYS A 42 5.47 -16.57 11.40
N PRO A 43 5.13 -16.96 12.64
CA PRO A 43 4.02 -17.87 12.84
C PRO A 43 2.83 -17.25 12.12
N ASP A 44 2.24 -18.01 11.20
CA ASP A 44 0.97 -17.67 10.57
C ASP A 44 0.03 -17.26 11.70
N LEU A 45 -0.26 -15.96 11.81
CA LEU A 45 -1.44 -15.52 12.52
C LEU A 45 -2.58 -16.22 11.79
N ASP A 46 -3.19 -17.17 12.49
CA ASP A 46 -4.29 -17.95 11.95
C ASP A 46 -5.31 -16.96 11.38
N ARG A 47 -5.51 -16.99 10.06
CA ARG A 47 -6.35 -16.01 9.34
C ARG A 47 -7.77 -15.94 9.91
N ALA A 48 -8.19 -16.98 10.64
CA ALA A 48 -9.45 -17.05 11.38
C ALA A 48 -9.53 -16.16 12.64
N ALA A 49 -8.44 -15.49 13.07
CA ALA A 49 -8.44 -14.63 14.26
C ALA A 49 -8.69 -13.14 13.96
N LEU A 50 -8.68 -12.74 12.68
CA LEU A 50 -8.84 -11.34 12.26
C LEU A 50 -10.20 -11.15 11.55
N ASP A 51 -11.29 -11.49 12.23
CA ASP A 51 -12.65 -11.43 11.68
C ASP A 51 -13.28 -10.03 11.75
N GLN A 52 -12.67 -9.10 12.50
CA GLN A 52 -13.18 -7.73 12.65
C GLN A 52 -12.52 -6.83 11.61
N THR A 53 -13.31 -6.01 10.92
CA THR A 53 -12.82 -5.26 9.76
C THR A 53 -13.09 -3.77 9.91
N ILE A 54 -12.14 -2.96 9.45
CA ILE A 54 -12.30 -1.50 9.30
C ILE A 54 -11.98 -1.15 7.86
N PHE A 55 -12.87 -0.40 7.23
CA PHE A 55 -12.62 0.23 5.94
C PHE A 55 -12.53 1.73 6.13
N ILE A 56 -11.48 2.37 5.61
CA ILE A 56 -11.35 3.82 5.55
C ILE A 56 -11.13 4.22 4.10
N SER A 57 -11.93 5.15 3.59
CA SER A 57 -11.70 5.77 2.29
C SER A 57 -11.23 7.22 2.46
N PHE A 58 -10.24 7.58 1.66
CA PHE A 58 -9.68 8.91 1.55
C PHE A 58 -9.87 9.44 0.13
N SER A 59 -9.99 10.74 -0.01
CA SER A 59 -10.05 11.43 -1.30
C SER A 59 -9.06 12.57 -1.35
N SER A 60 -8.38 12.73 -2.49
CA SER A 60 -7.57 13.93 -2.78
C SER A 60 -8.36 15.25 -2.66
N ASN A 61 -9.68 15.19 -2.85
CA ASN A 61 -10.57 16.33 -2.65
C ASN A 61 -11.86 15.87 -1.95
N ILE A 62 -12.06 16.31 -0.71
CA ILE A 62 -13.21 15.97 0.12
C ILE A 62 -14.45 16.84 -0.17
N THR A 63 -14.32 17.94 -0.91
CA THR A 63 -15.47 18.81 -1.22
C THR A 63 -16.32 18.28 -2.37
N VAL A 64 -15.80 17.29 -3.12
CA VAL A 64 -16.48 16.73 -4.30
C VAL A 64 -17.06 15.36 -3.99
N ARG A 65 -18.37 15.20 -4.21
CA ARG A 65 -19.06 13.91 -4.06
C ARG A 65 -18.73 12.92 -5.18
N SER A 66 -18.56 13.40 -6.40
CA SER A 66 -18.21 12.57 -7.56
C SER A 66 -16.72 12.22 -7.58
N LEU A 67 -16.42 10.98 -7.95
CA LEU A 67 -15.04 10.51 -8.13
C LEU A 67 -14.42 10.93 -9.49
N ASP A 68 -15.18 11.56 -10.38
CA ASP A 68 -14.73 11.86 -11.74
C ASP A 68 -13.64 12.94 -11.80
N THR A 69 -13.56 13.80 -10.78
CA THR A 69 -12.67 14.97 -10.76
C THR A 69 -11.58 14.90 -9.68
N VAL A 70 -11.57 13.84 -8.88
CA VAL A 70 -10.51 13.58 -7.90
C VAL A 70 -9.33 12.91 -8.59
N GLU A 71 -8.12 13.35 -8.26
CA GLU A 71 -6.88 12.84 -8.84
C GLU A 71 -6.61 11.41 -8.38
N TRP A 72 -6.86 11.16 -7.09
CA TRP A 72 -6.73 9.85 -6.47
C TRP A 72 -7.75 9.64 -5.34
N THR A 73 -8.04 8.38 -5.06
CA THR A 73 -8.67 7.89 -3.82
C THR A 73 -7.82 6.82 -3.18
N ALA A 74 -7.88 6.68 -1.87
CA ALA A 74 -7.18 5.61 -1.16
C ALA A 74 -8.13 4.83 -0.27
N HIS A 75 -8.04 3.51 -0.30
CA HIS A 75 -8.87 2.60 0.49
C HIS A 75 -7.96 1.80 1.43
N LEU A 76 -8.10 2.03 2.73
CA LEU A 76 -7.45 1.24 3.77
C LEU A 76 -8.42 0.17 4.26
N ASN A 77 -8.06 -1.09 4.06
CA ASN A 77 -8.77 -2.24 4.62
C ASN A 77 -7.93 -2.78 5.78
N VAL A 78 -8.46 -2.74 6.99
CA VAL A 78 -7.81 -3.20 8.22
C VAL A 78 -8.53 -4.44 8.69
N ASN A 79 -7.77 -5.47 9.05
CA ASN A 79 -8.28 -6.58 9.84
C ASN A 79 -7.71 -6.45 11.25
N ALA A 80 -8.59 -6.38 12.23
CA ALA A 80 -8.27 -6.17 13.65
C ALA A 80 -8.61 -7.42 14.45
N MET A 81 -7.78 -7.72 15.44
CA MET A 81 -8.01 -8.81 16.39
C MET A 81 -9.08 -8.42 17.42
N ASP A 82 -8.98 -7.22 17.98
CA ASP A 82 -9.94 -6.65 18.93
C ASP A 82 -10.32 -5.22 18.54
N LEU A 83 -11.42 -5.09 17.79
CA LEU A 83 -11.93 -3.79 17.36
C LEU A 83 -12.37 -2.91 18.54
N THR A 84 -12.93 -3.50 19.59
CA THR A 84 -13.44 -2.74 20.74
C THR A 84 -12.29 -2.08 21.48
N CYS A 85 -11.20 -2.82 21.67
CA CYS A 85 -9.96 -2.28 22.23
C CYS A 85 -9.35 -1.21 21.32
N LEU A 86 -9.24 -1.48 20.02
CA LEU A 86 -8.66 -0.54 19.04
C LEU A 86 -9.44 0.78 18.93
N MET A 87 -10.77 0.72 19.08
CA MET A 87 -11.61 1.92 19.15
C MET A 87 -11.38 2.69 20.46
N LYS A 88 -11.22 1.99 21.59
CA LYS A 88 -11.03 2.59 22.91
C LYS A 88 -9.67 3.27 23.06
N GLU A 89 -8.60 2.60 22.61
CA GLU A 89 -7.22 3.04 22.77
C GLU A 89 -6.77 4.00 21.66
N GLY A 90 -7.56 4.08 20.58
CA GLY A 90 -7.27 4.88 19.41
C GLY A 90 -6.59 4.05 18.31
N PHE A 91 -7.03 4.27 17.07
CA PHE A 91 -6.40 3.63 15.92
C PHE A 91 -5.35 4.57 15.33
N HIS A 92 -4.07 4.29 15.58
CA HIS A 92 -2.96 5.12 15.12
C HIS A 92 -2.04 4.33 14.19
N TRP A 93 -1.72 4.93 13.04
CA TRP A 93 -0.72 4.39 12.13
C TRP A 93 -0.03 5.53 11.36
N THR A 94 1.21 5.28 10.93
CA THR A 94 2.09 6.22 10.24
C THR A 94 2.89 5.49 9.15
N GLU A 95 3.81 6.19 8.48
CA GLU A 95 4.75 5.56 7.53
C GLU A 95 5.60 4.47 8.18
N ALA A 96 5.84 4.52 9.50
CA ALA A 96 6.58 3.48 10.22
C ALA A 96 5.87 2.11 10.22
N ASN A 97 4.55 2.08 10.04
CA ASN A 97 3.78 0.84 9.96
C ASN A 97 3.89 0.14 8.60
N VAL A 98 4.47 0.80 7.59
CA VAL A 98 4.50 0.33 6.20
C VAL A 98 5.62 -0.68 6.00
N LYS A 99 5.29 -1.79 5.35
CA LYS A 99 6.27 -2.78 4.89
C LYS A 99 6.87 -2.32 3.57
N GLU A 100 7.96 -1.56 3.64
CA GLU A 100 8.54 -0.80 2.50
C GLU A 100 8.79 -1.63 1.22
N LEU A 101 9.15 -2.91 1.36
CA LEU A 101 9.53 -3.77 0.24
C LEU A 101 8.39 -4.63 -0.32
N GLU A 102 7.19 -4.58 0.28
CA GLU A 102 6.06 -5.42 -0.14
C GLU A 102 5.08 -4.68 -1.07
N GLY A 103 5.20 -3.35 -1.19
CA GLY A 103 4.31 -2.54 -2.03
C GLY A 103 4.55 -2.75 -3.53
N TYR A 104 3.50 -2.58 -4.34
CA TYR A 104 3.56 -2.72 -5.79
C TYR A 104 2.56 -1.80 -6.51
N PHE A 105 2.72 -1.67 -7.82
CA PHE A 105 1.78 -0.98 -8.71
C PHE A 105 0.99 -1.99 -9.54
N THR A 106 -0.31 -1.71 -9.72
CA THR A 106 -1.16 -2.37 -10.71
C THR A 106 -1.41 -1.40 -11.84
N VAL A 107 -0.99 -1.75 -13.06
CA VAL A 107 -1.04 -0.86 -14.22
C VAL A 107 -2.04 -1.39 -15.24
N GLY A 108 -3.05 -0.58 -15.57
CA GLY A 108 -4.04 -0.90 -16.59
C GLY A 108 -5.38 -1.22 -15.96
N ARG A 109 -6.44 -0.65 -16.55
CA ARG A 109 -7.81 -0.73 -16.03
C ARG A 109 -8.28 -2.17 -15.82
N ASP A 110 -7.99 -3.04 -16.79
CA ASP A 110 -8.44 -4.44 -16.78
C ASP A 110 -7.82 -5.28 -15.66
N SER A 111 -6.75 -4.79 -15.03
CA SER A 111 -6.10 -5.46 -13.89
C SER A 111 -6.66 -5.05 -12.54
N LEU A 112 -7.57 -4.06 -12.50
CA LEU A 112 -8.21 -3.59 -11.27
C LEU A 112 -9.50 -4.37 -10.98
N SER A 113 -9.99 -4.27 -9.74
CA SER A 113 -11.32 -4.79 -9.38
C SER A 113 -12.43 -4.09 -10.17
N ILE A 114 -13.55 -4.79 -10.40
CA ILE A 114 -14.73 -4.25 -11.12
C ILE A 114 -15.17 -2.92 -10.49
N THR A 115 -15.24 -2.85 -9.16
CA THR A 115 -15.60 -1.63 -8.44
C THR A 115 -14.65 -0.46 -8.75
N ALA A 116 -13.34 -0.71 -8.87
CA ALA A 116 -12.39 0.34 -9.23
C ALA A 116 -12.56 0.76 -10.70
N GLN A 117 -12.83 -0.19 -11.60
CA GLN A 117 -13.08 0.08 -13.01
C GLN A 117 -14.34 0.90 -13.24
N ASP A 118 -15.41 0.62 -12.49
CA ASP A 118 -16.69 1.33 -12.53
C ASP A 118 -16.55 2.78 -12.05
N ASN A 119 -15.62 3.04 -11.12
CA ASN A 119 -15.25 4.38 -10.68
C ASN A 119 -14.26 5.09 -11.62
N GLY A 120 -13.93 4.49 -12.77
CA GLY A 120 -13.09 5.09 -13.79
C GLY A 120 -11.59 5.13 -13.47
N TRP A 121 -11.12 4.29 -12.55
CA TRP A 121 -9.69 4.17 -12.24
C TRP A 121 -8.95 3.29 -13.24
N ASN A 122 -7.69 3.61 -13.51
CA ASN A 122 -6.85 2.89 -14.48
C ASN A 122 -5.66 2.18 -13.82
N HIS A 123 -5.21 2.67 -12.66
CA HIS A 123 -4.04 2.18 -11.97
C HIS A 123 -4.30 2.13 -10.47
N SER A 124 -3.56 1.27 -9.77
CA SER A 124 -3.46 1.30 -8.32
C SER A 124 -2.04 1.16 -7.81
N ARG A 125 -1.80 1.61 -6.58
CA ARG A 125 -0.58 1.36 -5.81
C ARG A 125 -0.97 0.78 -4.46
N THR A 126 -0.40 -0.36 -4.13
CA THR A 126 -0.73 -1.12 -2.92
C THR A 126 0.40 -0.99 -1.90
N TYR A 127 0.03 -0.73 -0.66
CA TYR A 127 0.91 -0.76 0.51
C TYR A 127 0.36 -1.74 1.54
N PHE A 128 1.27 -2.43 2.22
CA PHE A 128 0.93 -3.30 3.33
C PHE A 128 1.40 -2.67 4.63
N LEU A 129 0.52 -2.67 5.63
CA LEU A 129 0.77 -2.09 6.94
C LEU A 129 0.56 -3.14 8.03
N THR A 130 1.30 -3.02 9.11
CA THR A 130 1.14 -3.85 10.30
C THR A 130 1.29 -3.00 11.54
N ASP A 131 0.59 -3.40 12.61
CA ASP A 131 0.86 -2.91 13.95
C ASP A 131 2.32 -3.18 14.34
N LEU A 132 2.91 -2.24 15.11
CA LEU A 132 4.29 -2.30 15.57
C LEU A 132 4.44 -2.99 16.93
N ALA A 133 3.34 -3.38 17.57
CA ALA A 133 3.37 -4.18 18.78
C ALA A 133 4.06 -5.54 18.58
N THR A 134 4.64 -6.10 19.65
CA THR A 134 5.27 -7.44 19.64
C THR A 134 4.32 -8.53 19.12
N VAL A 135 3.03 -8.39 19.43
CA VAL A 135 1.95 -9.19 18.86
C VAL A 135 1.03 -8.23 18.12
N PRO A 136 1.09 -8.19 16.77
CA PRO A 136 0.30 -7.26 15.99
C PRO A 136 -1.20 -7.40 16.27
N GLN A 137 -1.86 -6.31 16.67
CA GLN A 137 -3.30 -6.29 16.91
C GLN A 137 -4.12 -6.05 15.64
N TRP A 138 -3.46 -5.57 14.59
CA TRP A 138 -4.08 -5.34 13.30
C TRP A 138 -3.08 -5.44 12.16
N THR A 139 -3.61 -5.75 10.98
CA THR A 139 -2.90 -5.67 9.69
C THR A 139 -3.77 -4.91 8.72
N ALA A 140 -3.16 -4.24 7.75
CA ALA A 140 -3.93 -3.49 6.77
C ALA A 140 -3.32 -3.50 5.37
N THR A 141 -4.19 -3.30 4.39
CA THR A 141 -3.83 -3.04 3.00
C THR A 141 -4.37 -1.67 2.62
N LEU A 142 -3.48 -0.76 2.22
CA LEU A 142 -3.84 0.53 1.65
C LEU A 142 -3.69 0.45 0.13
N GLU A 143 -4.79 0.58 -0.60
CA GLU A 143 -4.78 0.65 -2.06
C GLU A 143 -5.14 2.06 -2.51
N VAL A 144 -4.24 2.68 -3.27
CA VAL A 144 -4.42 4.03 -3.82
C VAL A 144 -4.73 3.90 -5.31
N PHE A 145 -5.84 4.46 -5.75
CA PHE A 145 -6.27 4.44 -7.15
C PHE A 145 -6.06 5.79 -7.80
N ALA A 146 -5.67 5.77 -9.07
CA ALA A 146 -5.60 6.98 -9.90
C ALA A 146 -5.84 6.65 -11.38
N ARG A 147 -6.13 7.69 -12.16
CA ARG A 147 -6.24 7.58 -13.63
C ARG A 147 -4.89 7.61 -14.32
N GLU A 148 -3.91 8.25 -13.68
CA GLU A 148 -2.57 8.45 -14.18
C GLU A 148 -1.53 7.81 -13.27
N ILE A 149 -0.58 7.08 -13.84
CA ILE A 149 0.50 6.43 -13.08
C ILE A 149 1.40 7.44 -12.37
N GLN A 150 1.56 8.64 -12.94
CA GLN A 150 2.35 9.72 -12.36
C GLN A 150 1.81 10.12 -10.98
N VAL A 151 0.49 10.29 -10.85
CA VAL A 151 -0.18 10.60 -9.58
C VAL A 151 0.18 9.58 -8.49
N LEU A 152 0.17 8.29 -8.82
CA LEU A 152 0.55 7.22 -7.86
C LEU A 152 2.05 7.23 -7.51
N SER A 153 2.90 7.62 -8.46
CA SER A 153 4.35 7.73 -8.24
C SER A 153 4.71 8.88 -7.30
N GLU A 154 3.90 9.94 -7.30
CA GLU A 154 4.06 11.14 -6.46
C GLU A 154 3.34 11.00 -5.12
N PHE A 155 2.32 10.16 -5.03
CA PHE A 155 1.59 9.88 -3.80
C PHE A 155 2.52 9.44 -2.66
N ARG A 156 2.33 10.02 -1.48
CA ARG A 156 3.02 9.65 -0.24
C ARG A 156 2.00 9.47 0.86
N ILE A 157 2.21 8.45 1.70
CA ILE A 157 1.30 8.10 2.79
C ILE A 157 1.13 9.27 3.77
N ARG A 158 2.20 10.04 4.03
CA ARG A 158 2.12 11.26 4.86
C ARG A 158 1.14 12.33 4.36
N HIS A 159 0.61 12.24 3.13
CA HIS A 159 -0.44 13.15 2.65
C HIS A 159 -1.84 12.76 3.16
N LEU A 160 -1.98 11.57 3.74
CA LEU A 160 -3.22 11.16 4.38
C LEU A 160 -3.40 11.88 5.71
N SER A 161 -4.64 12.28 5.98
CA SER A 161 -5.04 12.87 7.26
C SER A 161 -6.51 12.60 7.52
N ILE A 162 -6.94 12.77 8.78
CA ILE A 162 -8.33 12.57 9.18
C ILE A 162 -9.31 13.49 8.42
N TYR A 163 -8.85 14.67 7.99
CA TYR A 163 -9.67 15.69 7.32
C TYR A 163 -10.02 15.36 5.87
N ILE A 164 -9.34 14.40 5.27
CA ILE A 164 -9.62 13.94 3.89
C ILE A 164 -10.24 12.54 3.86
N ILE A 165 -10.65 12.03 5.03
CA ILE A 165 -11.47 10.84 5.13
C ILE A 165 -12.86 11.15 4.59
N ARG A 166 -13.27 10.33 3.62
CA ARG A 166 -14.62 10.35 3.06
C ARG A 166 -15.56 9.45 3.84
N GLN A 167 -15.10 8.25 4.16
CA GLN A 167 -15.94 7.24 4.78
C GLN A 167 -15.11 6.35 5.71
N VAL A 168 -15.69 5.96 6.83
CA VAL A 168 -15.17 4.88 7.68
C VAL A 168 -16.29 3.93 8.01
N LEU A 169 -16.04 2.63 7.91
CA LEU A 169 -16.98 1.62 8.34
C LEU A 169 -16.24 0.56 9.15
N ALA A 170 -16.83 0.10 10.24
CA ALA A 170 -16.27 -1.00 11.02
C ALA A 170 -17.31 -2.09 11.31
N LYS A 171 -16.88 -3.34 11.22
CA LYS A 171 -17.68 -4.53 11.52
C LYS A 171 -17.03 -5.36 12.62
N ASP A 172 -17.85 -5.87 13.52
CA ASP A 172 -17.44 -6.85 14.51
C ASP A 172 -17.20 -8.25 13.89
N SER A 173 -16.83 -9.23 14.70
CA SER A 173 -16.57 -10.61 14.27
C SER A 173 -17.82 -11.35 13.77
N LYS A 174 -19.01 -10.80 13.98
CA LYS A 174 -20.27 -11.31 13.44
C LYS A 174 -20.65 -10.64 12.12
N GLY A 175 -19.81 -9.74 11.62
CA GLY A 175 -20.06 -8.95 10.41
C GLY A 175 -21.11 -7.85 10.61
N GLN A 176 -21.47 -7.50 11.86
CA GLN A 176 -22.43 -6.46 12.17
C GLN A 176 -21.73 -5.10 12.14
N TRP A 177 -22.37 -4.09 11.55
CA TRP A 177 -21.85 -2.73 11.57
C TRP A 177 -21.89 -2.17 13.00
N VAL A 178 -20.73 -1.75 13.51
CA VAL A 178 -20.60 -1.14 14.84
C VAL A 178 -20.13 0.30 14.79
N TYR A 179 -19.63 0.74 13.64
CA TYR A 179 -19.24 2.12 13.39
C TYR A 179 -19.49 2.47 11.92
N PHE A 180 -20.02 3.66 11.69
CA PHE A 180 -20.17 4.23 10.36
C PHE A 180 -19.97 5.74 10.41
N PHE A 181 -19.16 6.23 9.48
CA PHE A 181 -18.96 7.64 9.22
C PHE A 181 -19.00 7.87 7.71
N ASP A 182 -19.78 8.86 7.29
CA ASP A 182 -19.80 9.43 5.95
C ASP A 182 -19.72 10.96 6.07
N ALA A 183 -18.68 11.55 5.46
CA ALA A 183 -18.45 12.99 5.48
C ALA A 183 -19.56 13.79 4.77
N PHE A 184 -20.27 13.15 3.84
CA PHE A 184 -21.30 13.78 3.02
C PHE A 184 -22.72 13.54 3.55
N GLU A 185 -22.90 12.58 4.45
CA GLU A 185 -24.20 12.23 5.03
C GLU A 185 -24.10 12.11 6.55
N PRO A 186 -23.82 13.21 7.27
CA PRO A 186 -23.58 13.15 8.71
C PRO A 186 -24.78 12.62 9.53
N GLY A 187 -25.99 12.66 8.96
CA GLY A 187 -27.20 12.14 9.59
C GLY A 187 -27.28 10.62 9.72
N VAL A 188 -26.41 9.88 9.01
CA VAL A 188 -26.33 8.41 9.11
C VAL A 188 -25.12 7.94 9.92
N ASN A 189 -24.32 8.86 10.47
CA ASN A 189 -23.14 8.50 11.26
C ASN A 189 -23.53 7.89 12.61
N PHE A 190 -22.84 6.83 13.01
CA PHE A 190 -23.08 6.18 14.29
C PHE A 190 -21.84 5.45 14.82
N ASN A 191 -21.84 5.22 16.13
CA ASN A 191 -20.97 4.29 16.83
C ASN A 191 -21.83 3.54 17.85
N ALA A 192 -22.00 2.24 17.64
CA ALA A 192 -22.87 1.39 18.44
C ALA A 192 -22.21 0.87 19.73
N ILE A 193 -20.91 1.12 19.92
CA ILE A 193 -20.12 0.64 21.07
C ILE A 193 -19.94 1.75 22.11
N TYR A 194 -19.60 2.97 21.65
CA TYR A 194 -19.28 4.10 22.52
C TYR A 194 -20.19 5.32 22.30
N ASP A 195 -21.29 5.17 21.56
CA ASP A 195 -22.27 6.22 21.26
C ASP A 195 -21.60 7.51 20.70
N ASP A 196 -21.87 8.66 21.31
CA ASP A 196 -21.34 9.96 20.89
C ASP A 196 -19.92 10.25 21.47
N THR A 197 -19.27 9.26 22.10
CA THR A 197 -17.91 9.43 22.65
C THR A 197 -16.90 9.62 21.51
N PRO A 198 -16.14 10.73 21.47
CA PRO A 198 -15.07 10.91 20.50
C PRO A 198 -13.99 9.83 20.68
N LEU A 199 -13.53 9.27 19.57
CA LEU A 199 -12.45 8.28 19.54
C LEU A 199 -11.15 8.94 19.07
N GLU A 200 -10.00 8.38 19.47
CA GLU A 200 -8.69 8.92 19.11
C GLU A 200 -8.10 8.31 17.82
N GLY A 201 -7.20 9.04 17.16
CA GLY A 201 -6.50 8.56 15.97
C GLY A 201 -7.32 8.71 14.68
N TRP A 202 -7.36 7.66 13.86
CA TRP A 202 -7.99 7.68 12.53
C TRP A 202 -9.51 7.45 12.56
N TRP A 203 -10.17 7.78 13.67
CA TRP A 203 -11.63 7.74 13.84
C TRP A 203 -12.23 9.15 13.71
N PRO A 204 -12.90 9.49 12.60
CA PRO A 204 -13.49 10.81 12.43
C PRO A 204 -14.59 11.07 13.46
N SER A 205 -14.55 12.24 14.10
CA SER A 205 -15.65 12.68 14.96
C SER A 205 -16.75 13.37 14.13
N TRP A 206 -18.01 13.11 14.45
CA TRP A 206 -19.17 13.86 13.95
C TRP A 206 -19.83 14.60 15.13
N SER A 207 -19.19 15.65 15.63
CA SER A 207 -19.85 16.47 16.66
C SER A 207 -21.14 17.05 16.07
N LYS A 208 -22.29 16.73 16.68
CA LYS A 208 -23.62 17.22 16.29
C LYS A 208 -23.81 18.73 16.47
N ASN A 209 -22.81 19.46 16.97
CA ASN A 209 -22.89 20.89 17.26
C ASN A 209 -21.65 21.64 16.77
N GLY A 210 -21.82 22.39 15.68
CA GLY A 210 -21.08 23.61 15.36
C GLY A 210 -22.10 24.71 15.17
#